data_AF-A0A1H8N1T2-F1
#
_entry.id   AF-A0A1H8N1T2-F1
#
_cell.length_a   1.000
_cell.length_b   1.000
_cell.length_c   1.000
_cell.angle_alpha   90.00
_cell.angle_beta   90.00
_cell.angle_gamma   90.00
#
_symmetry.space_group_name_H-M   'P 1'
#
loop_
_entity.id
_entity.type
_entity.pdbx_description
1 polymer ?
#
loop_
_entity_poly.entity_id
_entity_poly.type
_entity_poly.pdbx_seq_one_letter_code
_entity_poly.pdbx_strand_id
1 'polypeptide(L)'
;MAKAAKEIKQEPLEKQLWKAADKLRKNIDAAEYKHVVLGLMFLKYISDAFGELHDRLKAGEGELAGADPEDKDEYQAENVFFVPAEARWPYLVARAKQPDIGLHVDAAMDAIEQENPSLKGVLPKVYARQNLDPTHWVN
;
A
#
# COMPACT_ATOMS: atom_id res chain seq x y z
N MET A 1 -19.80 -34.16 32.36
CA MET A 1 -20.38 -33.38 31.25
C MET A 1 -19.23 -32.78 30.44
N ALA A 2 -19.02 -33.23 29.21
CA ALA A 2 -17.94 -32.72 28.35
C ALA A 2 -18.38 -31.40 27.69
N LYS A 3 -17.60 -30.33 27.84
CA LYS A 3 -17.80 -29.08 27.10
C LYS A 3 -17.44 -29.32 25.64
N ALA A 4 -18.40 -29.14 24.73
CA ALA A 4 -18.15 -29.15 23.30
C ALA A 4 -17.22 -28.00 22.91
N ALA A 5 -16.15 -28.29 22.18
CA ALA A 5 -15.27 -27.31 21.60
C ALA A 5 -16.03 -26.47 20.57
N LYS A 6 -15.95 -25.14 20.69
CA LYS A 6 -16.60 -24.20 19.79
C LYS A 6 -15.83 -24.20 18.47
N GLU A 7 -16.43 -24.75 17.42
CA GLU A 7 -15.89 -24.72 16.06
C GLU A 7 -15.71 -23.25 15.62
N ILE A 8 -14.47 -22.80 15.47
CA ILE A 8 -14.17 -21.49 14.90
C ILE A 8 -14.33 -21.60 13.39
N LYS A 9 -15.54 -21.32 12.90
CA LYS A 9 -15.78 -21.12 11.47
C LYS A 9 -15.07 -19.84 11.04
N GLN A 10 -13.87 -19.98 10.46
CA GLN A 10 -13.24 -18.87 9.76
C GLN A 10 -14.14 -18.50 8.58
N GLU A 11 -14.62 -17.26 8.56
CA GLU A 11 -15.35 -16.77 7.40
C GLU A 11 -14.43 -16.80 6.17
N PRO A 12 -14.92 -17.19 4.98
CA PRO A 12 -14.14 -17.15 3.74
C PRO A 12 -13.49 -15.77 3.56
N LEU A 13 -12.24 -15.74 3.12
CA LEU A 13 -11.47 -14.50 2.88
C LEU A 13 -12.27 -13.50 2.05
N GLU A 14 -12.97 -13.98 1.02
CA GLU A 14 -13.88 -13.19 0.18
C GLU A 14 -14.93 -12.42 0.99
N LYS A 15 -15.56 -13.05 1.99
CA LYS A 15 -16.55 -12.39 2.84
C LYS A 15 -15.91 -11.35 3.76
N GLN A 16 -14.69 -11.61 4.24
CA GLN A 16 -13.97 -10.65 5.08
C GLN A 16 -13.56 -9.41 4.27
N LEU A 17 -13.02 -9.62 3.05
CA LEU A 17 -12.69 -8.55 2.11
C LEU A 17 -13.93 -7.75 1.71
N TRP A 18 -15.05 -8.44 1.43
CA TRP A 18 -16.30 -7.79 1.08
C TRP A 18 -16.85 -6.92 2.21
N LYS A 19 -16.85 -7.41 3.46
CA LYS A 19 -17.27 -6.61 4.63
C LYS A 19 -16.35 -5.41 4.88
N ALA A 20 -15.04 -5.56 4.70
CA ALA A 20 -14.09 -4.47 4.85
C ALA A 20 -14.33 -3.39 3.77
N ALA A 21 -14.52 -3.82 2.53
CA ALA A 21 -14.86 -2.94 1.40
C ALA A 21 -16.19 -2.22 1.62
N ASP A 22 -17.24 -2.91 2.08
CA ASP A 22 -18.55 -2.32 2.37
C ASP A 22 -18.47 -1.25 3.47
N LYS A 23 -17.66 -1.48 4.52
CA LYS A 23 -17.46 -0.49 5.59
C LYS A 23 -16.77 0.77 5.07
N LEU A 24 -15.79 0.61 4.17
CA LEU A 24 -15.07 1.73 3.58
C LEU A 24 -15.97 2.51 2.60
N ARG A 25 -16.76 1.81 1.77
CA ARG A 25 -17.65 2.42 0.76
C ARG A 25 -18.77 3.27 1.35
N LYS A 26 -19.31 2.94 2.53
CA LYS A 26 -20.47 3.65 3.10
C LYS A 26 -20.26 5.16 3.29
N ASN A 27 -19.01 5.63 3.36
CA ASN A 27 -18.67 7.03 3.56
C ASN A 27 -18.13 7.73 2.30
N ILE A 28 -18.05 7.03 1.17
CA ILE A 28 -17.34 7.47 -0.04
C ILE A 28 -18.27 7.36 -1.25
N ASP A 29 -18.31 8.39 -2.10
CA ASP A 29 -19.03 8.26 -3.35
C ASP A 29 -18.47 7.09 -4.19
N ALA A 30 -19.34 6.34 -4.85
CA ALA A 30 -18.95 5.12 -5.57
C ALA A 30 -17.92 5.41 -6.68
N ALA A 31 -17.96 6.61 -7.27
CA ALA A 31 -17.00 7.04 -8.28
C ALA A 31 -15.62 7.38 -7.70
N GLU A 32 -15.54 7.79 -6.43
CA GLU A 32 -14.29 8.08 -5.73
C GLU A 32 -13.65 6.81 -5.16
N TYR A 33 -14.48 5.87 -4.68
CA TYR A 33 -14.03 4.59 -4.09
C TYR A 33 -13.11 3.79 -5.02
N LYS A 34 -13.42 3.75 -6.33
CA LYS A 34 -12.59 3.00 -7.30
C LYS A 34 -11.16 3.55 -7.37
N HIS A 35 -10.98 4.86 -7.28
CA HIS A 35 -9.67 5.49 -7.38
C HIS A 35 -8.84 5.24 -6.12
N VAL A 36 -9.49 5.26 -4.95
CA VAL A 36 -8.87 4.93 -3.66
C VAL A 36 -8.38 3.48 -3.65
N VAL A 37 -9.25 2.53 -4.01
CA VAL A 37 -8.87 1.10 -3.97
C VAL A 37 -7.84 0.76 -5.03
N LEU A 38 -8.02 1.22 -6.28
CA LEU A 38 -7.05 0.96 -7.34
C LEU A 38 -5.69 1.60 -7.06
N GLY A 39 -5.68 2.80 -6.46
CA GLY A 39 -4.45 3.45 -6.05
C GLY A 39 -3.70 2.66 -4.98
N LEU A 40 -4.38 2.20 -3.93
CA LEU A 40 -3.75 1.37 -2.89
C LEU A 40 -3.26 0.02 -3.42
N MET A 41 -4.02 -0.60 -4.33
CA MET A 41 -3.57 -1.82 -4.99
C MET A 41 -2.31 -1.60 -5.83
N PHE A 42 -2.27 -0.49 -6.57
CA PHE A 42 -1.10 -0.10 -7.36
C PHE A 42 0.11 0.15 -6.45
N LEU A 43 -0.06 0.90 -5.36
CA LEU A 43 1.00 1.16 -4.37
C LEU A 43 1.57 -0.13 -3.78
N LYS A 44 0.70 -1.08 -3.39
CA LYS A 44 1.15 -2.40 -2.92
C LYS A 44 1.96 -3.12 -3.98
N TYR A 45 1.46 -3.16 -5.21
CA TYR A 45 2.10 -3.86 -6.32
C TYR A 45 3.51 -3.31 -6.60
N ILE A 46 3.67 -2.00 -6.74
CA ILE A 46 4.99 -1.42 -7.01
C ILE A 46 5.94 -1.58 -5.82
N SER A 47 5.43 -1.51 -4.59
CA SER A 47 6.26 -1.74 -3.41
C SER A 47 6.74 -3.18 -3.30
N ASP A 48 5.96 -4.16 -3.76
CA ASP A 48 6.36 -5.56 -3.77
C ASP A 48 7.42 -5.82 -4.84
N ALA A 49 7.19 -5.32 -6.05
CA ALA A 49 8.16 -5.42 -7.15
C ALA A 49 9.50 -4.76 -6.77
N PHE A 50 9.44 -3.57 -6.15
CA PHE A 50 10.62 -2.92 -5.59
C PHE A 50 11.29 -3.76 -4.51
N GLY A 51 10.51 -4.31 -3.57
CA GLY A 51 11.04 -5.12 -2.47
C GLY A 51 11.76 -6.38 -2.94
N GLU A 52 11.18 -7.10 -3.90
CA GLU A 52 11.81 -8.28 -4.50
C GLU A 52 13.15 -7.95 -5.17
N LEU A 53 13.22 -6.85 -5.93
CA LEU A 53 14.47 -6.42 -6.56
C LEU A 53 15.48 -5.89 -5.53
N HIS A 54 15.03 -5.12 -4.54
CA HIS A 54 15.87 -4.62 -3.44
C HIS A 54 16.54 -5.77 -2.68
N ASP A 55 15.79 -6.82 -2.34
CA ASP A 55 16.34 -7.99 -1.65
C ASP A 55 17.38 -8.74 -2.50
N ARG A 56 17.17 -8.83 -3.82
CA ARG A 56 18.14 -9.41 -4.77
C ARG A 56 19.42 -8.58 -4.90
N LEU A 57 19.28 -7.26 -5.06
CA LEU A 57 20.41 -6.32 -5.11
C LEU A 57 21.22 -6.39 -3.82
N LYS A 58 20.54 -6.41 -2.67
CA LYS A 58 21.16 -6.50 -1.35
C LYS A 58 21.86 -7.83 -1.10
N ALA A 59 21.31 -8.94 -1.61
CA ALA A 59 21.96 -10.25 -1.55
C ALA A 59 23.23 -10.30 -2.43
N GLY A 60 23.33 -9.44 -3.44
CA GLY A 60 24.51 -9.33 -4.31
C GLY A 60 24.76 -10.60 -5.12
N GLU A 61 23.70 -11.31 -5.51
CA GLU A 61 23.79 -12.60 -6.20
C GLU A 61 24.03 -12.41 -7.71
N GLY A 62 25.01 -13.15 -8.26
CA GLY A 62 25.26 -13.21 -9.70
C GLY A 62 25.71 -11.87 -10.29
N GLU A 63 25.01 -11.40 -11.32
CA GLU A 63 25.32 -10.15 -12.04
C GLU A 63 25.04 -8.88 -11.21
N LEU A 64 24.37 -9.01 -10.05
CA LEU A 64 24.04 -7.91 -9.14
C LEU A 64 25.12 -7.65 -8.07
N ALA A 65 26.25 -8.35 -8.15
CA ALA A 65 27.33 -8.20 -7.18
C ALA A 65 27.95 -6.79 -7.23
N GLY A 66 27.79 -6.02 -6.16
CA GLY A 66 28.30 -4.64 -6.06
C GLY A 66 27.32 -3.56 -6.51
N ALA A 67 26.10 -3.93 -6.91
CA ALA A 67 25.01 -2.99 -7.16
C ALA A 67 24.59 -2.29 -5.85
N ASP A 68 24.10 -1.06 -5.96
CA ASP A 68 23.59 -0.28 -4.83
C ASP A 68 22.05 -0.43 -4.77
N PRO A 69 21.49 -1.08 -3.72
CA PRO A 69 20.05 -1.22 -3.56
C PRO A 69 19.30 0.11 -3.34
N GLU A 70 20.00 1.22 -3.20
CA GLU A 70 19.38 2.55 -3.11
C GLU A 70 19.69 3.42 -4.35
N ASP A 71 20.34 2.87 -5.38
CA ASP A 71 20.46 3.51 -6.70
C ASP A 71 19.23 3.19 -7.56
N LYS A 72 18.54 4.25 -7.99
CA LYS A 72 17.34 4.17 -8.83
C LYS A 72 17.59 3.56 -10.22
N ASP A 73 18.81 3.68 -10.75
CA ASP A 73 19.11 3.25 -12.12
C ASP A 73 19.04 1.71 -12.22
N GLU A 74 19.34 1.00 -11.12
CA GLU A 74 19.22 -0.46 -10.99
C GLU A 74 17.76 -0.93 -11.14
N TYR A 75 16.80 -0.11 -10.70
CA TYR A 75 15.37 -0.41 -10.80
C TYR A 75 14.83 -0.09 -12.19
N GLN A 76 15.27 1.04 -12.76
CA GLN A 76 14.84 1.46 -14.08
C GLN A 76 15.26 0.45 -15.17
N ALA A 77 16.45 -0.15 -15.04
CA ALA A 77 16.94 -1.20 -15.94
C ALA A 77 15.99 -2.42 -16.02
N GLU A 78 15.35 -2.75 -14.90
CA GLU A 78 14.41 -3.86 -14.77
C GLU A 78 12.94 -3.46 -14.97
N ASN A 79 12.66 -2.21 -15.39
CA ASN A 79 11.33 -1.62 -15.47
C ASN A 79 10.55 -1.64 -14.14
N VAL A 80 11.28 -1.56 -13.03
CA VAL A 80 10.71 -1.44 -11.68
C VAL A 80 10.74 0.03 -11.26
N PHE A 81 9.65 0.51 -10.68
CA PHE A 81 9.62 1.86 -10.12
C PHE A 81 10.43 1.92 -8.83
N PHE A 82 11.21 2.98 -8.65
CA PHE A 82 11.92 3.22 -7.39
C PHE A 82 10.92 3.62 -6.30
N VAL A 83 11.00 3.00 -5.12
CA VAL A 83 10.08 3.26 -4.00
C VAL A 83 10.87 3.74 -2.78
N PRO A 84 10.77 5.04 -2.43
CA PRO A 84 11.38 5.61 -1.22
C PRO A 84 10.98 4.87 0.05
N ALA A 85 11.83 4.91 1.07
CA ALA A 85 11.64 4.15 2.31
C ALA A 85 10.28 4.43 3.00
N GLU A 86 9.83 5.67 2.99
CA GLU A 86 8.56 6.16 3.52
C GLU A 86 7.34 5.71 2.68
N ALA A 87 7.56 5.28 1.44
CA ALA A 87 6.52 4.80 0.54
C ALA A 87 6.45 3.27 0.45
N ARG A 88 7.42 2.55 1.02
CA ARG A 88 7.45 1.08 1.05
C ARG A 88 6.29 0.55 1.89
N TRP A 89 5.62 -0.49 1.41
CA TRP A 89 4.45 -1.09 2.06
C TRP A 89 4.64 -1.45 3.54
N PRO A 90 5.78 -2.02 3.98
CA PRO A 90 6.02 -2.27 5.39
C PRO A 90 5.99 -1.00 6.26
N TYR A 91 6.48 0.13 5.74
CA TYR A 91 6.44 1.42 6.43
C TYR A 91 5.00 1.89 6.66
N LEU A 92 4.13 1.73 5.65
CA LEU A 92 2.72 2.12 5.71
C LEU A 92 1.90 1.18 6.60
N VAL A 93 2.11 -0.13 6.51
CA VAL A 93 1.44 -1.13 7.36
C VAL A 93 1.76 -0.90 8.84
N ALA A 94 3.01 -0.57 9.18
CA ALA A 94 3.40 -0.24 10.54
C ALA A 94 2.62 0.96 11.12
N ARG A 95 2.09 1.85 10.25
CA ARG A 95 1.32 3.05 10.59
C ARG A 95 -0.17 2.91 10.32
N ALA A 96 -0.64 1.77 9.83
CA ALA A 96 -2.02 1.61 9.35
C ALA A 96 -3.11 1.85 10.41
N LYS A 97 -2.75 1.83 11.70
CA LYS A 97 -3.66 2.10 12.83
C LYS A 97 -3.62 3.55 13.31
N GLN A 98 -2.71 4.37 12.78
CA GLN A 98 -2.58 5.76 13.18
C GLN A 98 -3.68 6.60 12.54
N PRO A 99 -4.22 7.61 13.24
CA PRO A 99 -5.30 8.44 12.72
C PRO A 99 -4.88 9.27 11.50
N ASP A 100 -3.57 9.54 11.36
CA ASP A 100 -2.97 10.28 10.26
C ASP A 100 -2.49 9.38 9.10
N ILE A 101 -2.86 8.09 9.05
CA ILE A 101 -2.44 7.17 7.98
C ILE A 101 -2.71 7.73 6.57
N GLY A 102 -3.84 8.43 6.38
CA GLY A 102 -4.16 9.06 5.10
C GLY A 102 -3.08 10.04 4.63
N LEU A 103 -2.47 10.80 5.54
CA LEU A 103 -1.36 11.71 5.23
C LEU A 103 -0.10 10.95 4.82
N HIS A 104 0.20 9.83 5.49
CA HIS A 104 1.35 8.99 5.13
C HIS A 104 1.18 8.34 3.76
N VAL A 105 -0.04 7.93 3.39
CA VAL A 105 -0.32 7.39 2.06
C VAL A 105 -0.23 8.49 0.99
N ASP A 106 -0.80 9.67 1.22
CA ASP A 106 -0.68 10.80 0.28
C ASP A 106 0.79 11.19 0.07
N ALA A 107 1.56 11.30 1.15
CA ALA A 107 3.00 11.58 1.09
C ALA A 107 3.79 10.49 0.35
N ALA A 108 3.45 9.21 0.55
CA ALA A 108 4.05 8.10 -0.17
C ALA A 108 3.80 8.19 -1.69
N MET A 109 2.57 8.49 -2.10
CA MET A 109 2.22 8.69 -3.51
C MET A 109 2.99 9.87 -4.11
N ASP A 110 3.09 10.98 -3.39
CA ASP A 110 3.89 12.14 -3.81
C ASP A 110 5.37 11.79 -3.98
N ALA A 111 5.97 11.08 -3.02
CA ALA A 111 7.37 10.69 -3.06
C ALA A 111 7.66 9.75 -4.25
N ILE A 112 6.77 8.80 -4.53
CA ILE A 112 6.90 7.91 -5.69
C ILE A 112 6.83 8.71 -7.00
N GLU A 113 5.93 9.68 -7.13
CA GLU A 113 5.87 10.51 -8.35
C GLU A 113 7.13 11.36 -8.57
N GLN A 114 7.76 11.83 -7.49
CA GLN A 114 8.99 12.63 -7.55
C GLN A 114 10.16 11.80 -8.09
N GLU A 115 10.29 10.56 -7.64
CA GLU A 115 11.37 9.65 -8.09
C GLU A 115 11.09 9.02 -9.45
N ASN A 116 9.83 8.97 -9.89
CA ASN A 116 9.42 8.28 -11.11
C ASN A 116 8.65 9.23 -12.05
N PRO A 117 9.34 9.96 -12.97
CA PRO A 117 8.71 10.98 -13.82
C PRO A 117 7.52 10.50 -14.66
N SER A 118 7.48 9.22 -15.03
CA SER A 118 6.37 8.61 -15.79
C SER A 118 5.08 8.46 -14.98
N LEU A 119 5.14 8.56 -13.66
CA LEU A 119 3.98 8.51 -12.75
C LEU A 119 3.44 9.89 -12.39
N LYS A 120 4.04 10.99 -12.87
CA LYS A 120 3.64 12.34 -12.50
C LYS A 120 2.16 12.62 -12.76
N GLY A 121 1.41 12.91 -11.70
CA GLY A 121 -0.03 13.18 -11.74
C GLY A 121 -0.92 11.96 -11.95
N VAL A 122 -0.37 10.74 -11.89
CA VAL A 122 -1.10 9.49 -12.05
C VAL A 122 -1.62 8.98 -10.71
N LEU A 123 -0.87 9.18 -9.63
CA LEU A 123 -1.18 8.60 -8.32
C LEU A 123 -2.20 9.46 -7.57
N PRO A 124 -3.28 8.86 -7.04
CA PRO A 124 -4.28 9.60 -6.28
C PRO A 124 -3.71 10.05 -4.93
N LYS A 125 -4.02 11.29 -4.52
CA LYS A 125 -3.57 11.91 -3.27
C LYS A 125 -4.76 12.41 -2.46
N VAL A 126 -5.69 11.48 -2.22
CA VAL A 126 -7.00 11.79 -1.65
C VAL A 126 -7.23 11.08 -0.33
N TYR A 127 -6.22 10.39 0.21
CA TYR A 127 -6.35 9.48 1.36
C TYR A 127 -6.52 10.20 2.69
N ALA A 128 -6.01 11.43 2.83
CA ALA A 128 -6.19 12.25 4.02
C ALA A 128 -7.54 13.01 4.08
N ARG A 129 -8.41 12.86 3.06
CA ARG A 129 -9.70 13.56 3.05
C ARG A 129 -10.62 13.02 4.16
N GLN A 130 -11.27 13.93 4.90
CA GLN A 130 -12.14 13.61 6.04
C GLN A 130 -13.27 12.60 5.72
N ASN A 131 -13.75 12.56 4.48
CA ASN A 131 -14.79 11.62 4.05
C ASN A 131 -14.31 10.15 3.98
N LEU A 132 -12.99 9.92 4.05
CA LEU A 132 -12.38 8.59 4.05
C LEU A 132 -12.04 8.10 5.46
N ASP A 133 -12.11 8.97 6.47
CA ASP A 133 -11.74 8.65 7.85
C ASP A 133 -12.86 7.85 8.54
N PRO A 134 -12.61 6.61 8.99
CA PRO A 134 -13.58 5.82 9.73
C PRO A 134 -13.85 6.34 11.16
N THR A 135 -13.05 7.27 11.69
CA THR A 135 -13.05 7.65 13.11
C THR A 135 -13.86 8.89 13.47
N HIS A 136 -14.51 9.55 12.51
CA HIS A 136 -15.40 10.68 12.80
C HIS A 136 -16.81 10.22 13.20
N TRP A 137 -16.92 9.51 14.33
CA TRP A 137 -18.19 9.18 15.00
C TRP A 137 -18.16 9.56 16.48
N VAL A 138 -17.73 10.78 16.82
CA VAL A 138 -18.12 11.44 18.07
C VAL A 138 -18.00 12.95 17.94
N ASN A 139 -19.12 13.59 17.61
CA ASN A 139 -19.71 14.73 18.32
C ASN A 139 -21.13 14.95 17.79
#